data_AF-A0A1Y0YMD1-F1
#
_entry.id   AF-A0A1Y0YMD1-F1
#
_cell.length_a   1.000
_cell.length_b   1.000
_cell.length_c   1.000
_cell.angle_alpha   90.00
_cell.angle_beta   90.00
_cell.angle_gamma   90.00
#
_symmetry.space_group_name_H-M   'P 1'
#
loop_
_entity.id
_entity.type
_entity.pdbx_description
1 polymer ?
#
loop_
_entity_poly.entity_id
_entity_poly.type
_entity_poly.pdbx_seq_one_letter_code
_entity_poly.pdbx_strand_id
1 'polypeptide(L)'
;MNTVSQEIQDLSIKSLESTFNKLTNAYKSTTEKGSNTTLVKKRLNAVKIGLESLKGTWYGEDFGYNEEIILTTKKVLKGIIPSIEKQIAKAKEGSPQKTLNERRLTALKLAIESLENRLI
;
A
#
# COMPACT_ATOMS: atom_id res chain seq x y z
N MET A 1 8.40 14.69 -0.67
CA MET A 1 8.87 13.29 -0.54
C MET A 1 10.36 13.27 -0.81
N ASN A 2 11.15 12.58 0.02
CA ASN A 2 12.58 12.47 -0.22
C ASN A 2 12.86 11.79 -1.58
N THR A 3 13.90 12.23 -2.27
CA THR A 3 14.33 11.60 -3.52
C THR A 3 14.81 10.19 -3.23
N VAL A 4 14.15 9.19 -3.82
CA VAL A 4 14.55 7.78 -3.76
C VAL A 4 15.04 7.32 -5.13
N SER A 5 15.97 6.36 -5.16
CA SER A 5 16.48 5.77 -6.40
C SER A 5 15.37 5.15 -7.25
N GLN A 6 15.53 5.11 -8.57
CA GLN A 6 14.58 4.48 -9.49
C GLN A 6 14.25 3.02 -9.11
N GLU A 7 15.25 2.25 -8.65
CA GLU A 7 15.04 0.87 -8.19
C GLU A 7 14.01 0.78 -7.05
N ILE A 8 14.11 1.66 -6.04
CA ILE A 8 13.16 1.73 -4.93
C ILE A 8 11.77 2.14 -5.42
N GLN A 9 11.69 3.06 -6.39
CA GLN A 9 10.40 3.44 -6.99
C GLN A 9 9.74 2.24 -7.64
N ASP A 10 10.44 1.56 -8.55
CA ASP A 10 9.93 0.42 -9.30
C ASP A 10 9.56 -0.75 -8.40
N LEU A 11 10.39 -1.06 -7.40
CA LEU A 11 10.09 -2.09 -6.40
C LEU A 11 8.86 -1.73 -5.57
N SER A 12 8.68 -0.46 -5.22
CA SER A 12 7.53 0.01 -4.44
C SER A 12 6.23 -0.08 -5.23
N ILE A 13 6.24 0.34 -6.49
CA ILE A 13 5.10 0.23 -7.40
C ILE A 13 4.69 -1.23 -7.58
N LYS A 14 5.63 -2.11 -7.96
CA LYS A 14 5.38 -3.55 -8.13
C LYS A 14 4.87 -4.20 -6.84
N SER A 15 5.39 -3.77 -5.69
CA SER A 15 4.99 -4.27 -4.37
C SER A 15 3.53 -3.89 -4.04
N LEU A 16 3.12 -2.64 -4.31
CA LEU A 16 1.73 -2.20 -4.11
C LEU A 16 0.77 -2.81 -5.14
N GLU A 17 1.15 -2.96 -6.41
CA GLU A 17 0.36 -3.65 -7.43
C GLU A 17 0.11 -5.11 -7.04
N SER A 18 1.13 -5.84 -6.58
CA SER A 18 0.97 -7.18 -6.05
C SER A 18 0.03 -7.22 -4.84
N THR A 19 0.13 -6.23 -3.95
CA THR A 19 -0.73 -6.11 -2.76
C THR A 19 -2.18 -5.81 -3.16
N PHE A 20 -2.41 -4.93 -4.13
CA PHE A 20 -3.72 -4.60 -4.69
C PHE A 20 -4.37 -5.83 -5.32
N ASN A 21 -3.62 -6.59 -6.13
CA ASN A 21 -4.12 -7.82 -6.77
C ASN A 21 -4.51 -8.88 -5.73
N LYS A 22 -3.71 -9.05 -4.67
CA LYS A 22 -4.03 -9.95 -3.55
C LYS A 22 -5.30 -9.54 -2.81
N LEU A 23 -5.46 -8.25 -2.51
CA LEU A 23 -6.65 -7.73 -1.84
C LEU A 23 -7.89 -7.82 -2.75
N THR A 24 -7.72 -7.64 -4.05
CA THR A 24 -8.79 -7.83 -5.04
C THR A 24 -9.30 -9.26 -5.02
N ASN A 25 -8.40 -10.24 -5.06
CA ASN A 25 -8.77 -11.66 -5.00
C ASN A 25 -9.39 -12.03 -3.64
N ALA A 26 -8.84 -11.52 -2.54
CA ALA A 26 -9.41 -11.72 -1.21
C ALA A 26 -10.82 -11.12 -1.09
N TYR A 27 -11.05 -9.93 -1.66
CA TYR A 27 -12.35 -9.30 -1.69
C TYR A 27 -13.37 -10.13 -2.47
N LYS A 28 -13.01 -10.58 -3.68
CA LYS A 28 -13.85 -11.47 -4.50
C LYS A 28 -14.23 -12.74 -3.74
N SER A 29 -13.23 -13.47 -3.23
CA SER A 29 -13.47 -14.73 -2.50
C SER A 29 -14.30 -14.54 -1.22
N THR A 30 -14.09 -13.46 -0.47
CA THR A 30 -14.87 -13.17 0.74
C THR A 30 -16.32 -12.81 0.41
N THR A 31 -16.53 -12.10 -0.71
CA THR A 31 -17.86 -11.76 -1.22
C THR A 31 -18.62 -13.01 -1.65
N GLU A 32 -17.98 -13.89 -2.42
CA GLU A 32 -18.57 -15.17 -2.87
C GLU A 32 -18.99 -16.07 -1.70
N LYS A 33 -18.23 -16.03 -0.60
CA LYS A 33 -18.53 -16.77 0.64
C LYS A 33 -19.58 -16.09 1.53
N GLY A 34 -20.14 -14.96 1.13
CA GLY A 34 -21.11 -14.19 1.93
C GLY A 34 -20.56 -13.65 3.26
N SER A 35 -19.23 -13.56 3.40
CA SER A 35 -18.56 -13.12 4.62
C SER A 35 -18.42 -11.59 4.68
N ASN A 36 -18.18 -11.02 5.86
CA ASN A 36 -17.98 -9.57 6.00
C ASN A 36 -16.74 -9.08 5.22
N THR A 37 -16.97 -8.19 4.26
CA THR A 37 -15.91 -7.66 3.36
C THR A 37 -15.41 -6.27 3.74
N THR A 38 -15.96 -5.63 4.78
CA THR A 38 -15.73 -4.20 5.07
C THR A 38 -14.25 -3.87 5.23
N LEU A 39 -13.50 -4.67 5.99
CA LEU A 39 -12.07 -4.41 6.22
C LEU A 39 -11.24 -4.64 4.94
N VAL A 40 -11.53 -5.71 4.20
CA VAL A 40 -10.80 -6.04 2.96
C VAL A 40 -11.03 -4.96 1.91
N LYS A 41 -12.28 -4.49 1.75
CA LYS A 41 -12.63 -3.39 0.85
C LYS A 41 -11.93 -2.08 1.22
N LYS A 42 -11.93 -1.71 2.52
CA LYS A 42 -11.22 -0.51 3.00
C LYS A 42 -9.74 -0.57 2.67
N ARG A 43 -9.08 -1.70 2.94
CA ARG A 43 -7.65 -1.89 2.64
C ARG A 43 -7.37 -1.90 1.14
N LEU A 44 -8.23 -2.54 0.34
CA LEU A 44 -8.13 -2.56 -1.12
C LEU A 44 -8.13 -1.13 -1.69
N ASN A 45 -9.13 -0.33 -1.31
CA ASN A 45 -9.25 1.05 -1.77
C ASN A 45 -8.05 1.90 -1.31
N ALA A 46 -7.61 1.74 -0.06
CA ALA A 46 -6.49 2.51 0.45
C ALA A 46 -5.17 2.17 -0.27
N VAL A 47 -4.92 0.89 -0.57
CA VAL A 47 -3.75 0.48 -1.35
C VAL A 47 -3.81 1.01 -2.79
N LYS A 48 -5.00 1.02 -3.40
CA LYS A 48 -5.21 1.62 -4.73
C LYS A 48 -4.84 3.10 -4.75
N ILE A 49 -5.40 3.89 -3.83
CA ILE A 49 -5.15 5.33 -3.76
C ILE A 49 -3.68 5.61 -3.42
N GLY A 50 -3.07 4.82 -2.52
CA GLY A 50 -1.64 4.91 -2.24
C GLY A 50 -0.75 4.64 -3.44
N LEU A 51 -1.13 3.66 -4.29
CA LEU A 51 -0.44 3.35 -5.54
C LEU A 51 -0.56 4.51 -6.55
N GLU A 52 -1.77 5.01 -6.77
CA GLU A 52 -2.02 6.16 -7.66
C GLU A 52 -1.30 7.41 -7.16
N SER A 53 -1.21 7.62 -5.84
CA SER A 53 -0.43 8.71 -5.26
C SER A 53 1.05 8.62 -5.65
N LEU A 54 1.66 7.44 -5.54
CA LEU A 54 3.06 7.23 -5.95
C LEU A 54 3.25 7.40 -7.45
N LYS A 55 2.35 6.86 -8.27
CA LYS A 55 2.42 7.02 -9.72
C LYS A 55 2.30 8.48 -10.15
N GLY A 56 1.43 9.25 -9.50
CA GLY A 56 1.35 10.69 -9.74
C GLY A 56 2.59 11.45 -9.29
N THR A 57 3.21 11.06 -8.16
CA THR A 57 4.44 11.70 -7.67
C THR A 57 5.66 11.39 -8.56
N TRP A 58 5.78 10.16 -9.08
CA TRP A 58 6.99 9.73 -9.80
C TRP A 58 6.88 9.78 -11.32
N TYR A 59 5.69 9.56 -11.86
CA TYR A 59 5.46 9.46 -13.31
C TYR A 59 4.50 10.52 -13.85
N GLY A 60 4.03 11.44 -13.00
CA GLY A 60 3.14 12.52 -13.41
C GLY A 60 1.72 12.09 -13.77
N GLU A 61 1.30 10.89 -13.35
CA GLU A 61 -0.09 10.45 -13.49
C GLU A 61 -1.05 11.35 -12.67
N ASP A 62 -2.30 11.48 -13.15
CA ASP A 62 -3.30 12.29 -12.47
C ASP A 62 -3.66 11.72 -11.08
N PHE A 63 -3.95 12.61 -10.14
CA PHE A 63 -4.36 12.28 -8.79
C PHE A 63 -5.40 13.29 -8.29
N GLY A 64 -6.67 12.97 -8.51
CA GLY A 64 -7.81 13.87 -8.24
C GLY A 64 -8.55 13.61 -6.92
N TYR A 65 -7.92 13.02 -5.90
CA TYR A 65 -8.58 12.76 -4.62
C TYR A 65 -8.56 13.97 -3.69
N ASN A 66 -9.67 14.25 -3.01
CA ASN A 66 -9.78 15.33 -2.04
C ASN A 66 -9.10 15.00 -0.70
N GLU A 67 -8.94 16.03 0.13
CA GLU A 67 -8.28 15.94 1.45
C GLU A 67 -8.90 14.86 2.36
N GLU A 68 -10.23 14.78 2.46
CA GLU A 68 -10.92 13.80 3.32
C GLU A 68 -10.56 12.35 2.94
N ILE A 69 -10.53 12.07 1.63
CA ILE A 69 -10.15 10.76 1.10
C ILE A 69 -8.68 10.48 1.38
N ILE A 70 -7.79 11.46 1.22
CA ILE A 70 -6.36 11.31 1.50
C ILE A 70 -6.14 10.99 2.99
N LEU A 71 -6.76 11.73 3.90
CA LEU A 71 -6.66 11.52 5.35
C LEU A 71 -7.17 10.14 5.76
N THR A 72 -8.32 9.73 5.23
CA THR A 72 -8.90 8.40 5.48
C THR A 72 -7.98 7.29 4.96
N THR A 73 -7.45 7.45 3.74
CA THR A 73 -6.52 6.51 3.13
C THR A 73 -5.27 6.33 3.99
N LYS A 74 -4.64 7.43 4.41
CA LYS A 74 -3.47 7.39 5.30
C LYS A 74 -3.75 6.60 6.58
N LYS A 75 -4.89 6.83 7.23
CA LYS A 75 -5.28 6.12 8.45
C LYS A 75 -5.38 4.61 8.21
N VAL A 76 -5.97 4.20 7.09
CA VAL A 76 -6.09 2.78 6.73
C VAL A 76 -4.72 2.17 6.43
N LEU A 77 -3.86 2.84 5.65
CA LEU A 77 -2.51 2.36 5.34
C LEU A 77 -1.65 2.21 6.61
N LYS A 78 -1.69 3.19 7.52
CA LYS A 78 -1.02 3.10 8.84
C LYS A 78 -1.52 1.89 9.64
N GLY A 79 -2.81 1.56 9.55
CA GLY A 79 -3.38 0.36 10.17
C GLY A 79 -2.96 -0.99 9.56
N ILE A 80 -2.29 -1.01 8.40
CA ILE A 80 -1.73 -2.23 7.79
C ILE A 80 -0.32 -2.50 8.32
N ILE A 81 0.46 -1.46 8.61
CA ILE A 81 1.89 -1.53 8.96
C ILE A 81 2.19 -2.54 10.10
N PRO A 82 1.50 -2.52 11.26
CA PRO A 82 1.82 -3.41 12.37
C PRO A 82 1.71 -4.90 12.00
N SER A 83 0.80 -5.24 11.09
CA SER A 83 0.64 -6.62 10.62
C SER A 83 1.84 -7.07 9.79
N ILE A 84 2.40 -6.18 8.96
CA ILE A 84 3.58 -6.46 8.14
C ILE A 84 4.83 -6.52 9.00
N GLU A 85 5.00 -5.61 9.96
CA GLU A 85 6.11 -5.63 10.90
C GLU A 85 6.15 -6.95 11.69
N LYS A 86 4.99 -7.42 12.16
CA LYS A 86 4.87 -8.74 12.80
C LYS A 86 5.25 -9.90 11.86
N GLN A 87 4.95 -9.80 10.56
CA GLN A 87 5.35 -10.81 9.58
C GLN A 87 6.85 -10.77 9.30
N ILE A 88 7.48 -9.59 9.27
CA ILE A 88 8.94 -9.44 9.12
C ILE A 88 9.65 -10.05 10.32
N ALA A 89 9.22 -9.71 11.54
CA ALA A 89 9.83 -10.19 12.78
C ALA A 89 9.78 -11.72 12.94
N LYS A 90 8.76 -12.37 12.35
CA LYS A 90 8.61 -13.83 12.35
C LYS A 90 9.35 -14.53 11.21
N ALA A 91 9.74 -13.81 10.16
CA ALA A 91 10.36 -14.40 9.00
C ALA A 91 11.84 -14.72 9.26
N LYS A 92 12.32 -15.83 8.71
CA LYS A 92 13.74 -16.21 8.79
C LYS A 92 14.60 -15.14 8.12
N GLU A 93 15.74 -14.83 8.73
CA GLU A 93 16.74 -13.92 8.16
C GLU A 93 17.18 -14.36 6.77
N GLY A 94 17.31 -13.41 5.84
CA GLY A 94 17.67 -13.67 4.44
C GLY A 94 16.62 -14.44 3.63
N SER A 95 15.45 -14.74 4.18
CA SER A 95 14.41 -15.45 3.42
C SER A 95 13.73 -14.54 2.39
N PRO A 96 13.32 -15.08 1.23
CA PRO A 96 12.54 -14.33 0.24
C PRO A 96 11.27 -13.71 0.83
N GLN A 97 10.67 -14.37 1.81
CA GLN A 97 9.48 -13.87 2.50
C GLN A 97 9.76 -12.63 3.36
N LYS A 98 10.91 -12.58 4.03
CA LYS A 98 11.34 -11.41 4.80
C LYS A 98 11.58 -10.22 3.87
N THR A 99 12.38 -10.42 2.82
CA THR A 99 12.65 -9.40 1.80
C THR A 99 11.37 -8.86 1.15
N LEU A 100 10.43 -9.75 0.83
CA LEU A 100 9.14 -9.35 0.26
C LEU A 100 8.33 -8.48 1.23
N ASN A 101 8.33 -8.79 2.52
CA ASN A 101 7.59 -8.02 3.52
C ASN A 101 8.28 -6.67 3.82
N GLU A 102 9.61 -6.60 3.81
CA GLU A 102 10.36 -5.34 3.93
C GLU A 102 10.08 -4.40 2.77
N ARG A 103 10.02 -4.93 1.53
CA ARG A 103 9.61 -4.17 0.34
C ARG A 103 8.17 -3.66 0.45
N ARG A 104 7.24 -4.47 0.98
CA ARG A 104 5.85 -4.01 1.25
C ARG A 104 5.81 -2.91 2.29
N LEU A 105 6.56 -3.04 3.37
CA LEU A 105 6.62 -2.03 4.43
C LEU A 105 7.16 -0.70 3.87
N THR A 106 8.23 -0.77 3.09
CA THR A 106 8.83 0.40 2.42
C THR A 106 7.83 1.08 1.49
N ALA A 107 7.17 0.31 0.63
CA ALA A 107 6.18 0.84 -0.31
C ALA A 107 4.99 1.51 0.38
N LEU A 108 4.50 0.95 1.49
CA LEU A 108 3.43 1.56 2.29
C LEU A 108 3.87 2.87 2.95
N LYS A 109 5.10 2.93 3.48
CA LYS A 109 5.65 4.14 4.08
C LYS A 109 5.77 5.25 3.03
N LEU A 110 6.30 4.94 1.84
CA LEU A 110 6.39 5.89 0.73
C LEU A 110 5.01 6.35 0.25
N ALA A 111 4.03 5.45 0.15
CA ALA A 111 2.67 5.84 -0.21
C ALA A 111 2.05 6.80 0.81
N ILE A 112 2.27 6.58 2.12
CA ILE A 112 1.82 7.48 3.18
C ILE A 112 2.51 8.84 3.07
N GLU A 113 3.82 8.87 2.85
CA GLU A 113 4.58 10.12 2.68
C GLU A 113 4.11 10.89 1.43
N SER A 114 3.90 10.20 0.30
CA SER A 114 3.35 10.80 -0.92
C SER A 114 1.99 11.43 -0.66
N LEU A 115 1.09 10.73 0.04
CA LEU A 115 -0.22 11.27 0.44
C LEU A 115 -0.09 12.44 1.41
N GLU A 116 0.89 12.43 2.32
CA GLU A 116 1.19 13.55 3.24
C GLU A 116 1.58 14.82 2.49
N ASN A 117 2.40 14.71 1.44
CA ASN A 117 2.82 15.86 0.65
C ASN A 117 1.70 16.48 -0.20
N ARG A 118 0.57 15.77 -0.40
CA ARG A 118 -0.59 16.28 -1.14
C ARG A 118 -1.55 17.09 -0.28
N LEU A 119 -1.29 17.19 1.02
CA LEU A 119 -2.09 17.94 2.00
C LEU A 119 -1.47 19.30 2.35
N ILE A 120 -0.40 19.69 1.65
CA ILE A 120 0.40 20.89 1.92
C ILE A 120 0.20 21.87 0.77
#